data_AF-A0A3D3Q7N0-F1
#
_entry.id   AF-A0A3D3Q7N0-F1
#
_cell.length_a   1.000
_cell.length_b   1.000
_cell.length_c   1.000
_cell.angle_alpha   90.00
_cell.angle_beta   90.00
_cell.angle_gamma   90.00
#
_symmetry.space_group_name_H-M   'P 1'
#
loop_
_entity.id
_entity.type
_entity.pdbx_description
1 polymer ?
#
loop_
_entity_poly.entity_id
_entity_poly.type
_entity_poly.pdbx_seq_one_letter_code
_entity_poly.pdbx_strand_id
1 'polypeptide(L)' 'ILGEDVGARGGVFRVTADFLEEFGEMRVIDTPLAESGIVGVAIGMAIQGLLPIAEIQFADFIHPAFDQIVSEAARIRYRS' A
#
# COMPACT_ATOMS: atom_id res chain seq x y z
N ILE A 1 -5.23 -4.38 -2.52
CA ILE A 1 -3.79 -4.14 -2.69
C ILE A 1 -3.61 -2.78 -3.33
N LEU A 2 -2.62 -2.02 -2.89
CA LEU A 2 -2.29 -0.70 -3.43
C LEU A 2 -0.78 -0.51 -3.43
N GLY A 3 -0.25 0.14 -4.45
CA GLY A 3 1.18 0.35 -4.61
C GLY A 3 1.53 0.84 -6.00
N GLU A 4 2.81 1.04 -6.24
CA GLU A 4 3.33 1.48 -7.53
C GLU A 4 3.31 0.35 -8.54
N ASP A 5 2.74 0.60 -9.72
CA ASP A 5 2.66 -0.34 -10.84
C ASP A 5 1.95 -1.68 -10.53
N VAL A 6 1.28 -1.85 -9.38
CA VAL A 6 0.64 -3.10 -8.96
C VAL A 6 -0.61 -3.47 -9.78
N GLY A 7 -1.20 -2.50 -10.49
CA GLY A 7 -2.40 -2.63 -11.31
C GLY A 7 -2.08 -3.11 -12.72
N ALA A 8 -2.16 -2.21 -13.71
CA ALA A 8 -2.14 -2.60 -15.12
C ALA A 8 -0.82 -3.28 -15.55
N ARG A 9 0.28 -2.94 -14.88
CA ARG A 9 1.60 -3.54 -15.13
C ARG A 9 1.80 -4.86 -14.36
N GLY A 10 1.03 -5.12 -13.31
CA GLY A 10 1.13 -6.32 -12.47
C GLY A 10 2.34 -6.32 -11.52
N GLY A 11 2.87 -5.14 -11.22
CA GLY A 11 4.09 -4.92 -10.44
C GLY A 11 5.36 -5.05 -11.29
N VAL A 12 6.42 -4.37 -10.88
CA VAL A 12 7.71 -4.39 -11.62
C VAL A 12 8.32 -5.80 -11.66
N PHE A 13 8.06 -6.61 -10.63
CA PHE A 13 8.48 -8.00 -10.55
C PHE A 13 7.40 -9.00 -10.99
N ARG A 14 6.26 -8.52 -11.50
CA ARG A 14 5.10 -9.34 -11.90
C ARG A 14 4.48 -10.17 -10.77
N VAL A 15 4.64 -9.74 -9.51
CA VAL A 15 4.09 -10.44 -8.33
C VAL A 15 2.56 -10.34 -8.31
N THR A 16 2.01 -9.23 -8.79
CA THR A 16 0.56 -8.96 -8.85
C THR A 16 0.02 -9.06 -10.27
N ALA A 17 0.69 -9.80 -11.15
CA ALA A 17 0.21 -10.07 -12.49
C ALA A 17 -1.21 -10.66 -12.43
N ASP A 18 -2.06 -10.24 -13.37
CA ASP A 18 -3.45 -10.69 -13.54
C ASP A 18 -4.41 -10.34 -12.39
N PHE A 19 -3.93 -9.80 -11.26
CA PHE A 19 -4.79 -9.41 -10.13
C PHE A 19 -5.82 -8.35 -10.53
N LEU A 20 -5.43 -7.43 -11.41
CA LEU A 20 -6.35 -6.40 -11.88
C LEU A 20 -7.53 -7.01 -12.65
N GLU A 21 -7.28 -8.01 -13.50
CA GLU A 21 -8.32 -8.73 -14.24
C GLU A 21 -9.19 -9.58 -13.31
N GLU A 22 -8.58 -10.26 -12.34
CA GLU A 22 -9.28 -11.14 -11.41
C GLU A 22 -10.14 -10.39 -10.37
N PHE A 23 -9.59 -9.31 -9.78
CA PHE A 23 -10.21 -8.63 -8.63
C PHE A 23 -10.78 -7.24 -8.94
N GLY A 24 -10.44 -6.66 -10.09
CA GLY A 24 -10.92 -5.37 -10.56
C GLY A 24 -10.24 -4.15 -9.90
N GLU A 25 -10.47 -2.98 -10.53
CA GLU A 25 -9.85 -1.70 -10.17
C GLU A 25 -10.16 -1.22 -8.74
N MET A 26 -11.28 -1.66 -8.17
CA MET A 26 -11.64 -1.31 -6.78
C MET A 26 -10.81 -2.06 -5.74
N ARG A 27 -10.10 -3.13 -6.13
CA ARG A 27 -9.31 -3.99 -5.24
C ARG A 27 -7.81 -3.93 -5.51
N VAL A 28 -7.43 -3.52 -6.71
CA VAL A 28 -6.03 -3.38 -7.17
C VAL A 28 -5.85 -1.96 -7.66
N ILE A 29 -5.14 -1.16 -6.86
CA ILE A 29 -5.09 0.30 -7.04
C ILE A 29 -3.65 0.72 -7.30
N ASP A 30 -3.39 1.24 -8.50
CA ASP A 30 -2.12 1.91 -8.82
C ASP A 30 -2.05 3.25 -8.08
N THR A 31 -0.91 3.51 -7.44
CA THR A 31 -0.66 4.74 -6.69
C THR A 31 0.42 5.59 -7.34
N PRO A 32 0.44 6.91 -7.09
CA PRO A 32 1.61 7.74 -7.38
C PRO A 32 2.86 7.25 -6.63
N LEU A 33 4.04 7.62 -7.13
CA LEU A 33 5.34 7.50 -6.46
C LEU A 33 5.39 8.40 -5.21
N ALA A 34 4.85 7.88 -4.10
CA ALA A 34 4.77 8.59 -2.83
C ALA A 34 4.55 7.58 -1.69
N GLU A 35 5.62 6.95 -1.22
CA GLU A 35 5.58 5.80 -0.30
C GLU A 35 4.91 6.14 1.04
N SER A 36 5.14 7.36 1.55
CA SER A 36 4.44 7.87 2.74
C SER A 36 2.93 8.01 2.50
N GLY A 37 2.52 8.41 1.30
CA GLY A 37 1.13 8.47 0.90
C GLY A 37 0.50 7.08 0.79
N ILE A 38 1.19 6.12 0.16
CA ILE A 38 0.75 4.74 0.01
C ILE A 38 0.46 4.13 1.40
N VAL A 39 1.42 4.22 2.31
CA VAL A 39 1.29 3.67 3.67
C VAL A 39 0.25 4.46 4.48
N GLY A 40 0.24 5.79 4.40
CA GLY A 40 -0.73 6.62 5.13
C GLY A 40 -2.17 6.34 4.73
N VAL A 41 -2.45 6.23 3.42
CA VAL A 41 -3.77 5.84 2.91
C VAL A 41 -4.14 4.43 3.35
N ALA A 42 -3.21 3.47 3.29
CA ALA A 42 -3.45 2.12 3.77
C ALA A 42 -3.79 2.09 5.27
N ILE A 43 -3.12 2.88 6.11
CA ILE A 43 -3.46 3.00 7.53
C ILE A 43 -4.90 3.54 7.68
N GLY A 44 -5.25 4.60 6.95
CA GLY A 44 -6.61 5.15 6.95
C GLY A 44 -7.68 4.12 6.55
N MET A 45 -7.43 3.36 5.49
CA MET A 45 -8.31 2.26 5.06
C MET A 45 -8.45 1.19 6.14
N ALA A 46 -7.36 0.82 6.82
CA ALA A 46 -7.38 -0.15 7.91
C ALA A 46 -8.19 0.35 9.12
N ILE A 47 -8.07 1.63 9.48
CA ILE A 47 -8.88 2.26 10.53
C ILE A 47 -10.38 2.20 10.19
N GLN A 48 -10.74 2.35 8.90
CA GLN A 48 -12.12 2.22 8.42
C GLN A 48 -12.61 0.76 8.31
N GLY A 49 -11.81 -0.22 8.78
CA GLY A 49 -12.21 -1.63 8.84
C GLY A 49 -11.88 -2.45 7.58
N LEU A 50 -11.13 -1.88 6.62
CA LEU A 50 -10.63 -2.64 5.47
C LEU A 50 -9.34 -3.41 5.85
N LEU A 51 -8.94 -4.33 4.98
CA LEU A 51 -7.67 -5.09 5.09
C LEU A 51 -6.75 -4.74 3.91
N PRO A 52 -6.11 -3.57 3.92
CA PRO A 52 -5.24 -3.13 2.83
C PRO A 52 -3.89 -3.86 2.86
N ILE A 53 -3.34 -4.07 1.66
CA ILE A 53 -1.98 -4.58 1.44
C ILE A 53 -1.25 -3.47 0.68
N ALA A 54 -0.38 -2.73 1.36
CA ALA A 54 0.45 -1.68 0.77
C ALA A 54 1.78 -2.29 0.28
N GLU A 55 2.04 -2.17 -1.01
CA GLU A 55 3.29 -2.61 -1.64
C GLU A 55 4.23 -1.42 -1.85
N ILE A 56 5.49 -1.59 -1.48
CA ILE A 56 6.59 -0.69 -1.83
C ILE A 56 7.54 -1.46 -2.75
N GLN A 57 7.86 -0.88 -3.90
CA GLN A 57 8.52 -1.59 -5.00
C GLN A 57 9.90 -2.16 -4.63
N PHE A 58 10.67 -1.42 -3.84
CA PHE A 58 11.98 -1.85 -3.32
C PHE A 58 12.08 -1.50 -1.83
N ALA A 59 12.77 -2.35 -1.06
CA ALA A 59 12.99 -2.10 0.36
C ALA A 59 13.75 -0.77 0.61
N ASP A 60 14.64 -0.38 -0.29
CA ASP A 60 15.39 0.88 -0.24
C ASP A 60 14.48 2.12 -0.28
N PHE A 61 13.27 2.00 -0.82
CA PHE A 61 12.30 3.09 -0.90
C PHE A 61 11.35 3.15 0.30
N ILE A 62 11.56 2.34 1.34
CA ILE A 62 10.72 2.37 2.55
C ILE A 62 10.94 3.63 3.40
N HIS A 63 12.09 4.30 3.23
CA HIS A 63 12.52 5.39 4.11
C HIS A 63 11.53 6.58 4.19
N PRO A 64 10.93 7.07 3.09
CA PRO A 64 9.92 8.13 3.15
C PRO A 64 8.66 7.71 3.94
N ALA A 65 8.31 6.42 3.93
CA ALA A 65 7.14 5.88 4.63
C ALA A 65 7.40 5.54 6.11
N PHE A 66 8.66 5.63 6.56
CA PHE A 66 9.06 5.14 7.89
C PHE A 66 8.25 5.76 9.03
N ASP A 67 8.00 7.08 8.97
CA ASP A 67 7.20 7.77 9.99
C ASP A 67 5.77 7.24 10.07
N GLN A 68 5.11 6.99 8.92
CA GLN A 68 3.78 6.40 8.88
C GLN A 68 3.75 5.00 9.50
N ILE A 69 4.78 4.19 9.27
CA ILE A 69 4.85 2.83 9.83
C ILE A 69 5.04 2.88 11.35
N VAL A 70 6.02 3.66 11.82
CA VAL A 70 6.48 3.60 13.22
C VAL A 70 5.66 4.50 14.14
N SER A 71 5.37 5.73 13.71
CA SER A 71 4.67 6.72 14.53
C SER A 71 3.16 6.48 14.51
N GLU A 72 2.61 6.08 13.37
CA GLU A 72 1.16 5.91 13.18
C GLU A 72 0.73 4.44 13.28
N ALA A 73 1.06 3.60 12.30
CA ALA A 73 0.53 2.23 12.20
C ALA A 73 0.84 1.38 13.44
N ALA A 74 2.09 1.37 13.90
CA ALA A 74 2.52 0.52 15.01
C ALA A 74 1.93 0.95 16.36
N ARG A 75 1.57 2.22 16.53
CA ARG A 75 1.17 2.80 17.82
C ARG A 75 -0.31 3.06 17.96
N ILE A 76 -1.06 3.08 16.86
CA ILE A 76 -2.45 3.54 16.85
C ILE A 76 -3.33 2.79 17.85
N ARG A 77 -3.18 1.46 17.97
CA ARG A 77 -3.95 0.63 18.91
C ARG A 77 -3.62 0.88 20.37
N TYR A 78 -2.38 1.28 20.67
CA TYR A 78 -1.97 1.55 22.05
C TYR A 78 -2.37 2.96 22.50
N ARG A 79 -2.45 3.92 21.56
CA ARG A 79 -2.82 5.31 21.86
C ARG A 79 -4.33 5.58 21.85
N SER A 80 -5.16 4.58 21.55
CA SER A 80 -6.64 4.65 21.47
C SER A 80 -7.29 3.82 22.56
#